data_AF-A0A3B3T7N5-F1
#
_entry.id   AF-A0A3B3T7N5-F1
#
_cell.length_a   1.000
_cell.length_b   1.000
_cell.length_c   1.000
_cell.angle_alpha   90.00
_cell.angle_beta   90.00
_cell.angle_gamma   90.00
#
_symmetry.space_group_name_H-M   'P 1'
#
loop_
_entity.id
_entity.type
_entity.pdbx_description
1 polymer ?
#
loop_
_entity_poly.entity_id
_entity_poly.type
_entity_poly.pdbx_seq_one_letter_code
_entity_poly.pdbx_strand_id
1 'polypeptide(L)'
;QHSAVCLTALSGTVCLFFCFFSLLPVWRAFDKWLLYNIRVHKGVIPEQLVLLLELLLDEPDLSLTALRALEKTYHLQDRDAEVRHRWCELVVKHKHTAAYKDVERFLLQDQAMGVYLYGELMVQEDAHQQALARRCFSQAQEEMDPAVRKVVEEMIY
;
A
#
# COMPACT_ATOMS: atom_id res chain seq x y z
N GLN A 1 30.35 -16.51 -31.83
CA GLN A 1 29.22 -15.57 -31.97
C GLN A 1 28.76 -15.20 -30.58
N HIS A 2 29.24 -14.08 -30.04
CA HIS A 2 28.67 -13.30 -28.94
C HIS A 2 29.67 -12.15 -28.73
N SER A 3 29.54 -11.13 -29.57
CA SER A 3 30.37 -9.92 -29.48
C SER A 3 29.64 -8.92 -28.60
N ALA A 4 30.26 -8.58 -27.47
CA ALA A 4 29.93 -7.41 -26.69
C ALA A 4 30.18 -6.16 -27.55
N VAL A 5 29.14 -5.36 -27.77
CA VAL A 5 29.29 -4.01 -28.32
C VAL A 5 29.12 -3.05 -27.16
N CYS A 6 30.25 -2.56 -26.67
CA CYS A 6 30.35 -1.42 -25.78
C CYS A 6 30.23 -0.16 -26.65
N LEU A 7 29.16 0.61 -26.48
CA LEU A 7 29.01 1.94 -27.09
C LEU A 7 29.10 2.97 -25.97
N THR A 8 30.27 3.60 -25.91
CA THR A 8 30.57 4.73 -25.04
C THR A 8 29.89 6.00 -25.55
N ALA A 9 29.17 6.64 -24.63
CA ALA A 9 28.98 8.08 -24.42
C ALA A 9 28.42 8.94 -25.58
N LEU A 10 27.32 9.64 -25.30
CA LEU A 10 27.17 11.08 -25.52
C LEU A 10 25.92 11.60 -24.80
N SER A 11 26.09 12.69 -24.04
CA SER A 11 25.07 13.52 -23.39
C SER A 11 24.45 12.97 -22.11
N GLY A 12 24.48 13.80 -21.06
CA GLY A 12 24.11 13.45 -19.70
C GLY A 12 22.66 13.04 -19.50
N THR A 13 22.42 12.44 -18.33
CA THR A 13 21.13 12.14 -17.67
C THR A 13 20.61 10.70 -17.72
N VAL A 14 21.29 9.72 -18.34
CA VAL A 14 20.84 8.31 -18.28
C VAL A 14 21.96 7.38 -17.82
N CYS A 15 22.40 7.55 -16.57
CA CYS A 15 23.31 6.62 -15.89
C CYS A 15 22.79 6.21 -14.50
N LEU A 16 21.46 6.22 -14.30
CA LEU A 16 20.81 5.79 -13.05
C LEU A 16 20.05 4.45 -13.17
N PHE A 17 20.05 3.80 -14.34
CA PHE A 17 19.32 2.54 -14.53
C PHE A 17 20.11 1.26 -14.18
N PHE A 18 21.36 1.38 -13.72
CA PHE A 18 22.22 0.21 -13.43
C PHE A 18 22.81 0.19 -12.01
N CYS A 19 22.03 0.64 -11.01
CA CYS A 19 22.29 0.33 -9.60
C CYS A 19 21.17 -0.51 -8.95
N PHE A 20 20.37 -1.24 -9.74
CA PHE A 20 19.20 -1.97 -9.23
C PHE A 20 19.47 -3.42 -8.76
N PHE A 21 20.70 -3.95 -8.92
CA PHE A 21 20.98 -5.37 -8.63
C PHE A 21 21.72 -5.65 -7.31
N SER A 22 22.18 -4.62 -6.58
CA SER A 22 23.00 -4.79 -5.35
C SER A 22 22.20 -4.78 -4.04
N LEU A 23 20.90 -4.44 -4.05
CA LEU A 23 20.06 -4.34 -2.84
C LEU A 23 19.19 -5.57 -2.55
N LEU A 24 19.05 -6.50 -3.50
CA LEU A 24 18.25 -7.72 -3.35
C LEU A 24 18.55 -8.55 -2.08
N PRO A 25 19.82 -8.71 -1.64
CA PRO A 25 20.14 -9.46 -0.43
C PRO A 25 19.63 -8.78 0.85
N VAL A 26 19.64 -7.44 0.89
CA VAL A 26 19.21 -6.64 2.05
C VAL A 26 17.70 -6.74 2.22
N TRP A 27 16.93 -6.56 1.15
CA TRP A 27 15.47 -6.71 1.17
C TRP A 27 15.01 -8.11 1.55
N ARG A 28 15.70 -9.15 1.05
CA ARG A 28 15.42 -10.54 1.46
C ARG A 28 15.74 -10.80 2.94
N ALA A 29 16.74 -10.12 3.49
CA ALA A 29 17.05 -10.20 4.92
C ALA A 29 15.98 -9.48 5.74
N PHE A 30 15.51 -8.32 5.29
CA PHE A 30 14.41 -7.58 5.90
C PHE A 30 13.11 -8.39 5.91
N ASP A 31 12.66 -8.94 4.77
CA ASP A 31 11.46 -9.79 4.71
C ASP A 31 11.54 -10.99 5.67
N LYS A 32 12.71 -11.64 5.75
CA LYS A 32 12.92 -12.77 6.67
C LYS A 32 12.88 -12.32 8.13
N TRP A 33 13.53 -11.21 8.44
CA TRP A 33 13.51 -10.62 9.78
C TRP A 33 12.10 -10.21 10.18
N LEU A 34 11.34 -9.58 9.28
CA LEU A 34 9.96 -9.16 9.50
C LEU A 34 9.07 -10.38 9.74
N LEU A 35 9.15 -11.41 8.87
CA LEU A 35 8.41 -12.66 9.06
C LEU A 35 8.75 -13.36 10.38
N TYR A 36 10.01 -13.30 10.83
CA TYR A 36 10.40 -13.84 12.12
C TYR A 36 9.77 -13.03 13.26
N ASN A 37 9.85 -11.70 13.23
CA ASN A 37 9.31 -10.84 14.29
C ASN A 37 7.79 -10.93 14.39
N ILE A 38 7.08 -10.93 13.26
CA ILE A 38 5.61 -11.13 13.20
C ILE A 38 5.23 -12.44 13.89
N ARG A 39 5.98 -13.52 13.66
CA ARG A 39 5.68 -14.84 14.27
C ARG A 39 5.90 -14.85 15.78
N VAL A 40 6.91 -14.13 16.27
CA VAL A 40 7.32 -14.11 17.67
C VAL A 40 6.44 -13.18 18.51
N HIS A 41 6.04 -12.03 17.96
CA HIS A 41 5.30 -11.01 18.69
C HIS A 41 3.83 -10.95 18.25
N LYS A 42 2.98 -11.72 18.94
CA LYS A 42 1.53 -11.75 18.69
C LYS A 42 0.71 -10.85 19.62
N GLY A 43 1.24 -10.55 20.80
CA GLY A 43 0.58 -9.71 21.82
C GLY A 43 0.98 -8.24 21.69
N VAL A 44 0.59 -7.61 20.59
CA VAL A 44 0.89 -6.21 20.27
C VAL A 44 -0.37 -5.38 20.52
N ILE A 45 -0.24 -4.26 21.25
CA ILE A 45 -1.35 -3.31 21.45
C ILE A 45 -1.61 -2.50 20.17
N PRO A 46 -2.82 -1.96 19.96
CA PRO A 46 -3.16 -1.23 18.73
C PRO A 46 -2.15 -0.15 18.33
N GLU A 47 -1.68 0.65 19.28
CA GLU A 47 -0.76 1.76 19.04
C GLU A 47 0.60 1.27 18.52
N GLN A 48 1.11 0.17 19.06
CA GLN A 48 2.34 -0.45 18.57
C GLN A 48 2.16 -1.03 17.16
N LEU A 49 0.95 -1.50 16.85
CA LEU A 49 0.63 -2.04 15.54
C LEU A 49 0.51 -0.91 14.50
N VAL A 50 -0.12 0.22 14.84
CA VAL A 50 -0.11 1.43 14.01
C VAL A 50 1.33 1.85 13.69
N LEU A 51 2.17 1.98 14.72
CA LEU A 51 3.59 2.34 14.54
C LEU A 51 4.34 1.35 13.63
N LEU A 52 4.08 0.04 13.78
CA LEU A 52 4.67 -0.96 12.89
C LEU A 52 4.21 -0.77 11.44
N LEU A 53 2.92 -0.54 11.21
CA LEU A 53 2.39 -0.36 9.86
C LEU A 53 2.87 0.95 9.24
N GLU A 54 3.05 2.02 10.03
CA GLU A 54 3.67 3.28 9.59
C GLU A 54 5.12 3.07 9.15
N LEU A 55 5.92 2.36 9.94
CA LEU A 55 7.30 2.04 9.56
C LEU A 55 7.34 1.21 8.26
N LEU A 56 6.40 0.29 8.08
CA LEU A 56 6.29 -0.49 6.84
C LEU A 56 5.79 0.35 5.65
N LEU A 57 4.99 1.38 5.90
CA LEU A 57 4.56 2.35 4.88
C LEU A 57 5.71 3.24 4.40
N ASP A 58 6.79 3.39 5.16
CA ASP A 58 7.99 4.09 4.68
C ASP A 58 8.85 3.20 3.78
N GLU A 59 8.73 1.87 3.88
CA GLU A 59 9.52 0.94 3.09
C GLU A 59 9.09 0.93 1.61
N PRO A 60 10.01 1.07 0.65
CA PRO A 60 9.67 1.16 -0.78
C PRO A 60 9.06 -0.15 -1.32
N ASP A 61 9.54 -1.28 -0.83
CA ASP A 61 9.14 -2.61 -1.30
C ASP A 61 8.85 -3.53 -0.12
N LEU A 62 7.69 -4.19 -0.15
CA LEU A 62 7.30 -5.21 0.81
C LEU A 62 6.78 -6.43 0.07
N SER A 63 7.23 -7.63 0.46
CA SER A 63 6.79 -8.84 -0.23
C SER A 63 5.32 -9.16 0.05
N LEU A 64 4.63 -9.73 -0.95
CA LEU A 64 3.27 -10.25 -0.79
C LEU A 64 3.18 -11.31 0.32
N THR A 65 4.27 -12.04 0.57
CA THR A 65 4.35 -13.03 1.66
C THR A 65 4.34 -12.33 3.02
N ALA A 66 5.06 -11.22 3.17
CA ALA A 66 5.05 -10.42 4.39
C ALA A 66 3.66 -9.79 4.62
N LEU A 67 3.04 -9.20 3.60
CA LEU A 67 1.69 -8.62 3.67
C LEU A 67 0.65 -9.65 4.14
N ARG A 68 0.65 -10.85 3.54
CA ARG A 68 -0.23 -11.95 3.97
C ARG A 68 0.05 -12.42 5.39
N ALA A 69 1.33 -12.43 5.81
CA ALA A 69 1.69 -12.81 7.16
C ALA A 69 1.23 -11.77 8.19
N LEU A 70 1.31 -10.47 7.87
CA LEU A 70 0.81 -9.39 8.71
C LEU A 70 -0.69 -9.52 8.94
N GLU A 71 -1.47 -9.59 7.86
CA GLU A 71 -2.92 -9.72 7.92
C GLU A 71 -3.35 -10.94 8.75
N LYS A 72 -2.78 -12.12 8.45
CA LYS A 72 -3.09 -13.36 9.15
C LYS A 72 -2.68 -13.36 10.63
N THR A 73 -1.57 -12.73 10.99
CA THR A 73 -1.04 -12.80 12.37
C THR A 73 -1.75 -11.82 13.28
N TYR A 74 -2.01 -10.61 12.78
CA TYR A 74 -2.57 -9.54 13.60
C TYR A 74 -4.08 -9.35 13.43
N HIS A 75 -4.70 -10.05 12.47
CA HIS A 75 -6.13 -9.94 12.16
C HIS A 75 -6.52 -8.48 11.90
N LEU A 76 -5.79 -7.84 10.99
CA LEU A 76 -5.84 -6.39 10.79
C LEU A 76 -7.24 -5.86 10.48
N GLN A 77 -8.08 -6.66 9.83
CA GLN A 77 -9.46 -6.31 9.50
C GLN A 77 -10.40 -6.21 10.71
N ASP A 78 -10.06 -6.85 11.82
CA ASP A 78 -10.87 -6.92 13.04
C ASP A 78 -10.41 -5.90 14.10
N ARG A 79 -9.46 -5.03 13.73
CA ARG A 79 -8.90 -3.99 14.60
C ARG A 79 -9.68 -2.68 14.47
N ASP A 80 -9.32 -1.72 15.30
CA ASP A 80 -9.88 -0.37 15.26
C ASP A 80 -9.60 0.34 13.92
N ALA A 81 -10.29 1.46 13.71
CA ALA A 81 -10.25 2.18 12.43
C ALA A 81 -8.85 2.67 12.04
N GLU A 82 -7.99 2.99 13.00
CA GLU A 82 -6.65 3.50 12.73
C GLU A 82 -5.74 2.40 12.18
N VAL A 83 -5.75 1.21 12.81
CA VAL A 83 -5.03 0.04 12.29
C VAL A 83 -5.57 -0.37 10.91
N ARG A 84 -6.90 -0.37 10.72
CA ARG A 84 -7.52 -0.71 9.43
C ARG A 84 -7.15 0.27 8.33
N HIS A 85 -7.08 1.57 8.65
CA HIS A 85 -6.64 2.61 7.71
C HIS A 85 -5.20 2.34 7.22
N ARG A 86 -4.26 2.16 8.16
CA ARG A 86 -2.85 1.88 7.84
C ARG A 86 -2.67 0.58 7.05
N TRP A 87 -3.46 -0.45 7.35
CA TRP A 87 -3.50 -1.67 6.56
C TRP A 87 -3.95 -1.40 5.12
N CYS A 88 -5.03 -0.64 4.93
CA CYS A 88 -5.54 -0.31 3.61
C CYS A 88 -4.53 0.51 2.79
N GLU A 89 -3.81 1.43 3.42
CA GLU A 89 -2.71 2.16 2.77
C GLU A 89 -1.63 1.19 2.25
N LEU A 90 -1.19 0.21 3.05
CA LEU A 90 -0.22 -0.80 2.61
C LEU A 90 -0.74 -1.64 1.45
N VAL A 91 -2.01 -2.02 1.49
CA VAL A 91 -2.68 -2.78 0.44
C VAL A 91 -2.69 -2.02 -0.88
N VAL A 92 -2.99 -0.71 -0.83
CA VAL A 92 -2.98 0.17 -2.01
C VAL A 92 -1.55 0.38 -2.50
N LYS A 93 -0.63 0.78 -1.61
CA LYS A 93 0.77 1.07 -1.94
C LYS A 93 1.44 -0.08 -2.68
N HIS A 94 1.26 -1.31 -2.19
CA HIS A 94 1.91 -2.52 -2.74
C HIS A 94 1.01 -3.33 -3.69
N LYS A 95 -0.12 -2.77 -4.14
CA LYS A 95 -1.06 -3.41 -5.07
C LYS A 95 -1.49 -4.82 -4.66
N HIS A 96 -1.78 -5.00 -3.37
CA HIS A 96 -2.18 -6.29 -2.82
C HIS A 96 -3.65 -6.61 -3.15
N THR A 97 -3.92 -6.97 -4.40
CA THR A 97 -5.27 -7.17 -4.95
C THR A 97 -6.14 -8.15 -4.17
N ALA A 98 -5.54 -9.16 -3.52
CA ALA A 98 -6.26 -10.12 -2.70
C ALA A 98 -6.98 -9.48 -1.50
N ALA A 99 -6.51 -8.33 -1.03
CA ALA A 99 -7.05 -7.59 0.12
C ALA A 99 -7.87 -6.36 -0.29
N TYR A 100 -8.19 -6.15 -1.57
CA TYR A 100 -8.98 -4.98 -2.00
C TYR A 100 -10.41 -4.96 -1.43
N LYS A 101 -10.93 -6.11 -0.98
CA LYS A 101 -12.19 -6.17 -0.22
C LYS A 101 -12.12 -5.43 1.11
N ASP A 102 -10.93 -5.32 1.70
CA ASP A 102 -10.73 -4.62 2.97
C ASP A 102 -10.76 -3.12 2.73
N VAL A 103 -10.13 -2.67 1.65
CA VAL A 103 -10.18 -1.28 1.16
C VAL A 103 -11.62 -0.88 0.84
N GLU A 104 -12.37 -1.72 0.11
CA GLU A 104 -13.79 -1.47 -0.19
C GLU A 104 -14.62 -1.34 1.09
N ARG A 105 -14.47 -2.27 2.03
CA ARG A 105 -15.16 -2.22 3.32
C ARG A 105 -14.83 -0.94 4.09
N PHE A 106 -13.55 -0.57 4.14
CA PHE A 106 -13.09 0.62 4.85
C PHE A 106 -13.67 1.91 4.25
N LEU A 107 -13.64 2.06 2.92
CA LEU A 107 -14.18 3.24 2.24
C LEU A 107 -15.69 3.42 2.45
N LEU A 108 -16.44 2.32 2.57
CA LEU A 108 -17.88 2.36 2.80
C LEU A 108 -18.22 2.62 4.28
N GLN A 109 -17.42 2.11 5.21
CA GLN A 109 -17.72 2.15 6.66
C GLN A 109 -17.10 3.36 7.39
N ASP A 110 -15.88 3.77 7.01
CA ASP A 110 -15.08 4.79 7.72
C ASP A 110 -14.84 6.01 6.84
N GLN A 111 -15.92 6.59 6.31
CA GLN A 111 -15.90 7.60 5.24
C GLN A 111 -15.03 8.83 5.55
N ALA A 112 -14.97 9.28 6.81
CA ALA A 112 -14.16 10.44 7.20
C ALA A 112 -12.65 10.17 7.09
N MET A 113 -12.19 8.97 7.46
CA MET A 113 -10.79 8.58 7.30
C MET A 113 -10.50 8.11 5.87
N GLY A 114 -11.50 7.56 5.18
CA GLY A 114 -11.38 7.05 3.80
C GLY A 114 -11.06 8.10 2.74
N VAL A 115 -11.22 9.41 3.03
CA VAL A 115 -10.91 10.49 2.08
C VAL A 115 -9.46 10.44 1.60
N TYR A 116 -8.52 10.24 2.53
CA TYR A 116 -7.10 10.13 2.18
C TYR A 116 -6.84 8.94 1.24
N LEU A 117 -7.49 7.81 1.52
CA LEU A 117 -7.34 6.58 0.76
C LEU A 117 -7.87 6.67 -0.67
N TYR A 118 -8.91 7.49 -0.92
CA TYR A 118 -9.33 7.81 -2.29
C TYR A 118 -8.21 8.49 -3.07
N GLY A 119 -7.46 9.40 -2.45
CA GLY A 119 -6.28 10.03 -3.06
C GLY A 119 -5.22 8.99 -3.44
N GLU A 120 -4.84 8.11 -2.50
CA GLU A 120 -3.85 7.05 -2.73
C GLU A 120 -4.23 6.10 -3.88
N LEU A 121 -5.52 5.73 -4.00
CA LEU A 121 -6.03 4.90 -5.09
C LEU A 121 -5.92 5.57 -6.47
N MET A 122 -5.88 6.90 -6.51
CA MET A 122 -5.79 7.68 -7.75
C MET A 122 -4.34 8.00 -8.14
N VAL A 123 -3.45 8.21 -7.16
CA VAL A 123 -2.04 8.65 -7.35
C VAL A 123 -1.23 7.71 -8.24
N GLN A 124 -1.41 6.39 -8.12
CA GLN A 124 -0.61 5.42 -8.89
C GLN A 124 -1.14 5.16 -10.32
N GLU A 125 -2.24 5.81 -10.71
CA GLU A 125 -2.92 5.63 -12.01
C GLU A 125 -3.22 4.16 -12.37
N ASP A 126 -3.40 3.31 -11.36
CA ASP A 126 -3.69 1.89 -11.57
C ASP A 126 -5.17 1.69 -11.91
N ALA A 127 -5.46 1.07 -13.06
CA ALA A 127 -6.82 0.90 -13.56
C ALA A 127 -7.73 0.12 -12.58
N HIS A 128 -7.18 -0.84 -11.82
CA HIS A 128 -7.98 -1.59 -10.85
C HIS A 128 -8.30 -0.75 -9.62
N GLN A 129 -7.34 0.05 -9.15
CA GLN A 129 -7.52 0.95 -8.01
C GLN A 129 -8.47 2.09 -8.33
N GLN A 130 -8.36 2.71 -9.52
CA GLN A 130 -9.29 3.74 -9.95
C GLN A 130 -10.71 3.18 -10.13
N ALA A 131 -10.86 1.98 -10.69
CA ALA A 131 -12.17 1.33 -10.80
C ALA A 131 -12.77 0.99 -9.43
N LEU A 132 -11.94 0.58 -8.46
CA LEU A 132 -12.33 0.38 -7.07
C LEU A 132 -12.82 1.69 -6.44
N ALA A 133 -12.04 2.77 -6.54
CA ALA A 133 -12.40 4.10 -6.05
C ALA A 133 -13.74 4.58 -6.62
N ARG A 134 -13.89 4.56 -7.96
CA ARG A 134 -15.15 4.96 -8.62
C ARG A 134 -16.35 4.16 -8.14
N ARG A 135 -16.18 2.83 -7.99
CA ARG A 135 -17.27 1.95 -7.52
C ARG A 135 -17.64 2.27 -6.07
N CYS A 136 -16.68 2.37 -5.15
CA CYS A 136 -16.95 2.69 -3.75
C CYS A 136 -17.60 4.08 -3.61
N PHE A 137 -17.10 5.08 -4.34
CA PHE A 137 -17.66 6.43 -4.30
C PHE A 137 -19.10 6.45 -4.80
N SER A 138 -19.39 5.76 -5.91
CA SER A 138 -20.76 5.69 -6.44
C SER A 138 -21.78 5.12 -5.44
N GLN A 139 -21.33 4.24 -4.54
CA GLN A 139 -22.15 3.62 -3.50
C GLN A 139 -22.28 4.50 -2.26
N ALA A 140 -21.23 5.23 -1.86
CA ALA A 140 -21.19 5.98 -0.61
C ALA A 140 -21.58 7.47 -0.74
N GLN A 141 -21.49 8.06 -1.93
CA GLN A 141 -21.59 9.51 -2.15
C GLN A 141 -22.87 10.16 -1.59
N GLU A 142 -23.98 9.44 -1.49
CA GLU A 142 -25.24 9.98 -0.96
C GLU A 142 -25.24 10.10 0.57
N GLU A 143 -24.45 9.27 1.25
CA GLU A 143 -24.34 9.22 2.71
C GLU A 143 -23.18 10.06 3.25
N MET A 144 -22.22 10.42 2.38
CA MET A 144 -21.06 11.22 2.75
C MET A 144 -21.42 12.66 3.12
N ASP A 145 -20.66 13.23 4.05
CA ASP A 145 -20.72 14.67 4.34
C ASP A 145 -20.50 15.48 3.04
N PRO A 146 -21.30 16.53 2.76
CA PRO A 146 -21.21 17.26 1.50
C PRO A 146 -19.84 17.87 1.18
N ALA A 147 -19.08 18.28 2.20
CA ALA A 147 -17.74 18.82 2.00
C ALA A 147 -16.75 17.70 1.64
N VAL A 148 -16.84 16.57 2.34
CA VAL A 148 -16.05 15.37 2.06
C VAL A 148 -16.33 14.80 0.68
N ARG A 149 -17.62 14.70 0.30
CA ARG A 149 -18.05 14.24 -1.02
C ARG A 149 -17.42 15.06 -2.14
N LYS A 150 -17.47 16.39 -2.02
CA LYS A 150 -16.91 17.30 -3.03
C LYS A 150 -15.41 17.07 -3.21
N VAL A 151 -14.66 16.92 -2.12
CA VAL A 151 -13.22 16.66 -2.16
C VAL A 151 -12.92 15.34 -2.88
N VAL A 152 -13.67 14.27 -2.57
CA VAL A 152 -13.47 12.96 -3.21
C VAL A 152 -13.89 12.99 -4.69
N GLU A 153 -14.94 13.72 -5.03
CA GLU A 153 -15.39 13.89 -6.41
C GLU A 153 -14.31 14.55 -7.28
N GLU A 154 -13.66 15.61 -6.77
CA GLU A 154 -12.52 16.30 -7.42
C GLU A 154 -11.27 15.42 -7.57
N MET A 155 -11.11 14.39 -6.75
CA MET A 155 -10.01 13.43 -6.89
C MET A 155 -10.29 12.37 -7.97
N ILE A 156 -11.55 12.01 -8.17
CA ILE A 156 -11.97 10.91 -9.04
C ILE A 156 -12.20 11.38 -10.49
N TYR A 157 -12.74 12.57 -10.69
CA TYR A 157 -13.18 13.09 -11.99
C TYR A 157 -12.42 14.36 -12.40
#